data_AF-A0A821ZLM8-F1
#
_entry.id   AF-A0A821ZLM8-F1
#
_cell.length_a   1.000
_cell.length_b   1.000
_cell.length_c   1.000
_cell.angle_alpha   90.00
_cell.angle_beta   90.00
_cell.angle_gamma   90.00
#
_symmetry.space_group_name_H-M   'P 1'
#
loop_
_entity.id
_entity.type
_entity.pdbx_description
1 polymer ?
#
loop_
_entity_poly.entity_id
_entity_poly.type
_entity_poly.pdbx_seq_one_letter_code
_entity_poly.pdbx_strand_id
1 'polypeptide(L)'
;MTDSLICPITQQLFSVPVLAEDGYTYEESAIVKWIQENQTSPMTKQNLSVEGLRPNGRIKSLIEEFENSLLSVDYRFKLNVDVRKERNAIFRVNFKAIHRAQWITRRNAPPTIILEMNGVRAKREASFCVQLSRHPHIIRTYGMVEPTPQDSIMLLQEYAPEGSLHDLLDDQPRVPDE
;
A
#
# COMPACT_ATOMS: atom_id res chain seq x y z
N MET A 1 20.60 6.26 -7.43
CA MET A 1 19.80 7.51 -7.30
C MET A 1 18.58 7.32 -6.37
N THR A 2 18.26 6.11 -5.92
CA THR A 2 17.13 5.78 -5.02
C THR A 2 17.49 5.73 -3.53
N ASP A 3 18.78 5.70 -3.17
CA ASP A 3 19.22 5.50 -1.77
C ASP A 3 18.79 6.64 -0.84
N SER A 4 18.53 7.84 -1.39
CA SER A 4 18.01 8.98 -0.62
C SER A 4 16.54 8.85 -0.20
N LEU A 5 15.83 7.83 -0.68
CA LEU A 5 14.43 7.55 -0.35
C LEU A 5 14.29 6.37 0.63
N ILE A 6 15.41 5.79 1.08
CA ILE A 6 15.44 4.63 1.96
C ILE A 6 15.78 5.08 3.38
N CYS A 7 15.02 4.59 4.34
CA CYS A 7 15.29 4.82 5.76
C CYS A 7 16.57 4.07 6.19
N PRO A 8 17.52 4.75 6.84
CA PRO A 8 18.77 4.10 7.26
C PRO A 8 18.57 3.07 8.39
N ILE A 9 17.49 3.15 9.16
CA ILE A 9 17.18 2.16 10.21
C ILE A 9 16.48 0.94 9.62
N THR A 10 15.36 1.16 8.90
CA THR A 10 14.53 0.05 8.41
C THR A 10 15.04 -0.56 7.12
N GLN A 11 15.93 0.14 6.39
CA GLN A 11 16.42 -0.23 5.06
C GLN A 11 15.27 -0.43 4.06
N GLN A 12 14.16 0.29 4.26
CA GLN A 12 12.96 0.29 3.41
C GLN A 12 12.65 1.71 2.93
N LEU A 13 11.85 1.81 1.85
CA LEU A 13 11.32 3.09 1.37
C LEU A 13 10.53 3.79 2.50
N PHE A 14 10.70 5.11 2.68
CA PHE A 14 9.96 5.80 3.74
C PHE A 14 8.44 5.79 3.47
N SER A 15 7.66 5.56 4.53
CA SER A 15 6.22 5.76 4.57
C SER A 15 5.89 7.10 5.25
N VAL A 16 6.47 7.33 6.44
CA VAL A 16 6.32 8.57 7.20
C VAL A 16 7.71 9.15 7.50
N PRO A 17 8.33 9.86 6.55
CA PRO A 17 9.67 10.41 6.72
C PRO A 17 9.67 11.60 7.69
N VAL A 18 10.53 11.54 8.71
CA VAL A 18 10.79 12.63 9.66
C VAL A 18 12.26 13.03 9.63
N LEU A 19 12.52 14.34 9.62
CA LEU A 19 13.84 14.94 9.73
C LEU A 19 14.19 15.14 11.20
N ALA A 20 15.34 14.64 11.61
CA ALA A 20 15.89 14.87 12.93
C ALA A 20 16.86 16.07 12.93
N GLU A 21 17.22 16.55 14.13
CA GLU A 21 18.10 17.71 14.34
C GLU A 21 19.54 17.48 13.83
N ASP A 22 19.93 16.22 13.66
CA ASP A 22 21.20 15.81 13.06
C ASP A 22 21.24 15.98 11.52
N GLY A 23 20.13 16.38 10.91
CA GLY A 23 19.97 16.59 9.47
C GLY A 23 19.63 15.32 8.67
N TYR A 24 19.45 14.17 9.31
CA TYR A 24 19.08 12.92 8.65
C TYR A 24 17.58 12.67 8.69
N THR A 25 17.08 11.95 7.69
CA THR A 25 15.67 11.54 7.61
C THR A 25 15.52 10.08 8.01
N TYR A 26 14.53 9.80 8.83
CA TYR A 26 14.22 8.48 9.35
C TYR A 26 12.74 8.16 9.17
N GLU A 27 12.39 6.88 9.23
CA GLU A 27 10.99 6.45 9.39
C GLU A 27 10.54 6.77 10.81
N GLU A 28 9.41 7.48 10.97
CA GLU A 28 8.93 8.00 12.26
C GLU A 28 8.90 6.91 13.34
N SER A 29 8.22 5.79 13.06
CA SER A 29 8.08 4.69 14.00
C SER A 29 9.43 4.10 14.45
N ALA A 30 10.41 4.04 13.53
CA ALA A 30 11.71 3.44 13.80
C ALA A 30 12.61 4.37 14.62
N ILE A 31 12.65 5.67 14.31
CA ILE A 31 13.49 6.61 15.04
C ILE A 31 12.93 6.92 16.42
N VAL A 32 11.61 7.00 16.59
CA VAL A 32 10.99 7.19 17.91
C VAL A 32 11.37 6.05 18.84
N LYS A 33 11.27 4.80 18.37
CA LYS A 33 11.70 3.63 19.14
C LYS A 33 13.19 3.68 19.46
N TRP A 34 14.03 4.03 18.48
CA TRP A 34 15.47 4.14 18.70
C TRP A 34 15.85 5.18 19.74
N ILE A 35 15.23 6.37 19.71
CA ILE A 35 15.48 7.45 20.67
C ILE A 35 15.06 7.03 22.08
N GLN A 36 13.95 6.30 22.23
CA GLN A 36 13.52 5.79 23.53
C GLN A 36 14.53 4.81 24.15
N GLU A 37 15.24 4.03 23.32
CA GLU A 37 16.21 3.03 23.77
C GLU A 37 17.64 3.60 23.91
N ASN A 38 18.04 4.54 23.05
CA ASN A 38 19.45 4.95 22.88
C ASN A 38 19.69 6.46 23.03
N GLN A 39 18.64 7.28 22.98
CA GLN A 39 18.67 8.76 23.10
C GLN A 39 19.64 9.48 22.14
N THR A 40 20.06 8.82 21.07
CA THR A 40 21.11 9.30 20.15
C THR A 40 20.72 9.06 18.70
N SER A 41 21.39 9.73 17.78
CA SER A 41 21.31 9.49 16.34
C SER A 41 21.93 8.13 15.97
N PRO A 42 21.23 7.28 15.21
CA PRO A 42 21.83 6.07 14.64
C PRO A 42 23.02 6.37 13.72
N MET A 43 23.05 7.56 13.10
CA MET A 43 24.03 7.92 12.08
C MET A 43 25.22 8.69 12.67
N THR A 44 24.96 9.67 13.54
CA THR A 44 25.99 10.59 14.07
C THR A 44 26.34 10.33 15.53
N LYS A 45 25.54 9.52 16.24
CA LYS A 45 25.63 9.28 17.69
C LYS A 45 25.47 10.53 18.56
N GLN A 46 25.05 11.65 17.97
CA GLN A 46 24.68 12.86 18.72
C GLN A 46 23.35 12.66 19.44
N ASN A 47 23.13 13.36 20.55
CA ASN A 47 21.85 13.27 21.26
C ASN A 47 20.69 13.70 20.38
N LEU A 48 19.59 12.95 20.44
CA LEU A 48 18.35 13.27 19.76
C LEU A 48 17.19 13.21 20.76
N SER A 49 16.20 14.08 20.54
CA SER A 49 14.94 14.09 21.26
C SER A 49 13.79 13.85 20.29
N VAL A 50 12.73 13.19 20.78
CA VAL A 50 11.53 12.92 19.97
C VAL A 50 10.84 14.24 19.58
N GLU A 51 10.88 15.23 20.46
CA GLU A 51 10.34 16.58 20.25
C GLU A 51 11.07 17.35 19.15
N GLY A 52 12.33 16.99 18.86
CA GLY A 52 13.13 17.57 17.78
C GLY A 52 12.77 17.05 16.38
N LEU A 53 11.97 15.99 16.27
CA LEU A 53 11.58 15.39 14.99
C LEU A 53 10.57 16.27 14.25
N ARG A 54 10.82 16.51 12.96
CA ARG A 54 9.94 17.32 12.10
C ARG A 54 9.53 16.54 10.85
N PRO A 55 8.27 16.57 10.39
CA PRO A 55 7.88 15.91 9.15
C PRO A 55 8.72 16.36 7.95
N ASN A 56 9.26 15.43 7.16
CA ASN A 56 10.03 15.75 5.96
C ASN A 56 9.16 15.65 4.70
N GLY A 57 8.37 16.70 4.45
CA GLY A 57 7.46 16.77 3.30
C GLY A 57 8.19 16.71 1.94
N ARG A 58 9.47 17.09 1.87
CA ARG A 58 10.25 17.03 0.63
C ARG A 58 10.56 15.58 0.24
N ILE A 59 11.03 14.77 1.19
CA ILE A 59 11.28 13.34 0.94
C ILE A 59 9.96 12.63 0.64
N LYS A 60 8.88 12.96 1.36
CA LYS A 60 7.55 12.44 1.06
C LYS A 60 7.13 12.74 -0.38
N SER A 61 7.30 13.98 -0.83
CA SER A 61 6.97 14.38 -2.22
C SER A 61 7.83 13.65 -3.26
N LEU A 62 9.12 13.44 -2.99
CA LEU A 62 10.02 12.70 -3.88
C LEU A 62 9.67 11.22 -3.96
N ILE A 63 9.24 10.62 -2.85
CA ILE A 63 8.73 9.24 -2.85
C ILE A 63 7.45 9.16 -3.67
N GLU A 64 6.54 10.10 -3.45
CA GLU A 64 5.33 10.18 -4.25
C GLU A 64 5.64 10.37 -5.74
N GLU A 65 6.59 11.21 -6.11
CA GLU A 65 7.03 11.40 -7.50
C GLU A 65 7.71 10.14 -8.06
N PHE A 66 8.59 9.50 -7.28
CA PHE A 66 9.23 8.25 -7.66
C PHE A 66 8.19 7.15 -7.88
N GLU A 67 7.26 6.98 -6.94
CA GLU A 67 6.12 6.07 -7.09
C GLU A 67 5.31 6.44 -8.33
N ASN A 68 4.94 7.71 -8.53
CA ASN A 68 4.23 8.19 -9.71
C ASN A 68 4.99 7.96 -11.03
N SER A 69 6.32 7.97 -11.02
CA SER A 69 7.12 7.63 -12.19
C SER A 69 7.04 6.14 -12.51
N LEU A 70 6.93 5.27 -11.49
CA LEU A 70 6.67 3.83 -11.67
C LEU A 70 5.24 3.57 -12.17
N LEU A 71 4.30 4.47 -11.87
CA LEU A 71 2.93 4.46 -12.39
C LEU A 71 2.84 4.75 -13.91
N SER A 72 3.92 5.23 -14.54
CA SER A 72 3.97 5.34 -16.01
C SER A 72 4.21 4.00 -16.72
N VAL A 73 4.51 2.93 -15.96
CA VAL A 73 4.66 1.56 -16.47
C VAL A 73 3.29 0.87 -16.50
N ASP A 74 2.41 1.38 -17.34
CA ASP A 74 1.15 0.81 -17.88
C ASP A 74 0.10 0.16 -16.95
N TYR A 75 0.34 0.02 -15.64
CA TYR A 75 -0.56 -0.61 -14.65
C TYR A 75 -1.24 -1.91 -15.11
N ARG A 76 -0.64 -2.61 -16.07
CA ARG A 76 -1.26 -3.74 -16.74
C ARG A 76 -0.43 -4.98 -16.48
N PHE A 77 -1.00 -5.87 -15.71
CA PHE A 77 -0.45 -7.18 -15.42
C PHE A 77 -1.07 -8.21 -16.35
N LYS A 78 -0.27 -9.17 -16.80
CA LYS A 78 -0.73 -10.28 -17.62
C LYS A 78 -1.08 -11.49 -16.76
N LEU A 79 -2.29 -11.99 -16.92
CA LEU A 79 -2.76 -13.21 -16.28
C LEU A 79 -1.89 -14.39 -16.74
N ASN A 80 -1.47 -15.22 -15.78
CA ASN A 80 -0.57 -16.35 -15.95
C ASN A 80 0.85 -16.00 -16.40
N VAL A 81 1.21 -14.72 -16.42
CA VAL A 81 2.58 -14.24 -16.67
C VAL A 81 3.09 -13.47 -15.46
N ASP A 82 2.38 -12.43 -15.04
CA ASP A 82 2.72 -11.61 -13.88
C ASP A 82 2.01 -12.10 -12.61
N VAL A 83 0.76 -12.54 -12.76
CA VAL A 83 -0.11 -12.95 -11.65
C VAL A 83 -0.94 -14.17 -12.03
N ARG A 84 -1.12 -15.08 -11.09
CA ARG A 84 -1.98 -16.26 -11.21
C ARG A 84 -3.26 -16.06 -10.42
N LYS A 85 -4.43 -16.25 -11.05
CA LYS A 85 -5.76 -16.24 -10.41
C LYS A 85 -6.14 -17.65 -9.96
N GLU A 86 -6.65 -17.79 -8.74
CA GLU A 86 -7.26 -19.05 -8.30
C GLU A 86 -8.60 -19.30 -9.01
N ARG A 87 -8.90 -20.57 -9.29
CA ARG A 87 -10.11 -20.97 -10.02
C ARG A 87 -11.40 -20.60 -9.27
N ASN A 88 -11.40 -20.84 -7.96
CA ASN A 88 -12.57 -20.59 -7.12
C ASN A 88 -12.56 -19.14 -6.65
N ALA A 89 -13.71 -18.49 -6.73
CA ALA A 89 -13.90 -17.18 -6.10
C ALA A 89 -14.05 -17.39 -4.58
N ILE A 90 -13.38 -16.55 -3.79
CA ILE A 90 -13.62 -16.48 -2.34
C ILE A 90 -14.91 -15.73 -2.02
N PHE A 91 -15.37 -14.88 -2.94
CA PHE A 91 -16.62 -14.13 -2.83
C PHE A 91 -17.20 -13.86 -4.21
N ARG A 92 -18.53 -13.92 -4.36
CA ARG A 92 -19.21 -13.63 -5.63
C ARG A 92 -20.60 -13.05 -5.40
N VAL A 93 -20.89 -11.96 -6.10
CA VAL A 93 -22.21 -11.33 -6.26
C VAL A 93 -22.44 -11.02 -7.75
N ASN A 94 -23.65 -10.58 -8.12
CA ASN A 94 -24.08 -10.43 -9.52
C ASN A 94 -23.11 -9.67 -10.44
N PHE A 95 -22.38 -8.68 -9.91
CA PHE A 95 -21.49 -7.83 -10.71
C PHE A 95 -20.04 -7.83 -10.23
N LYS A 96 -19.71 -8.57 -9.17
CA LYS A 96 -18.37 -8.58 -8.57
C LYS A 96 -17.99 -9.98 -8.11
N ALA A 97 -16.76 -10.38 -8.40
CA ALA A 97 -16.18 -11.61 -7.87
C ALA A 97 -14.76 -11.34 -7.37
N ILE A 98 -14.41 -11.93 -6.23
CA ILE A 98 -13.08 -11.83 -5.66
C ILE A 98 -12.43 -13.21 -5.74
N HIS A 99 -11.24 -13.25 -6.33
CA HIS A 99 -10.42 -14.45 -6.44
C HIS A 99 -9.11 -14.23 -5.70
N ARG A 100 -8.61 -15.25 -4.99
CA ARG A 100 -7.22 -15.20 -4.52
C ARG A 100 -6.27 -15.14 -5.71
N ALA A 101 -5.18 -14.41 -5.54
CA ALA A 101 -4.17 -14.23 -6.56
C ALA A 101 -2.76 -14.38 -5.99
N GLN A 102 -1.83 -14.79 -6.84
CA GLN A 102 -0.44 -14.99 -6.49
C GLN A 102 0.46 -14.35 -7.53
N TRP A 103 1.44 -13.57 -7.08
CA TRP A 103 2.47 -13.01 -7.94
C TRP A 103 3.37 -14.13 -8.47
N ILE A 104 3.65 -14.09 -9.78
CA ILE A 104 4.59 -15.00 -10.44
C ILE A 104 5.98 -14.35 -10.51
N THR A 105 6.03 -13.05 -10.79
CA THR A 105 7.27 -12.30 -11.04
C THR A 105 7.89 -11.68 -9.78
N ARG A 106 7.20 -11.69 -8.63
CA ARG A 106 7.66 -11.09 -7.37
C ARG A 106 7.86 -12.14 -6.29
N ARG A 107 9.07 -12.22 -5.72
CA ARG A 107 9.34 -13.00 -4.49
C ARG A 107 8.88 -12.20 -3.26
N ASN A 108 8.28 -12.88 -2.28
CA ASN A 108 7.77 -12.29 -1.02
C ASN A 108 6.74 -11.15 -1.20
N ALA A 109 5.85 -11.28 -2.18
CA ALA A 109 4.77 -10.32 -2.35
C ALA A 109 3.65 -10.53 -1.31
N PRO A 110 2.94 -9.46 -0.90
CA PRO A 110 1.84 -9.58 0.06
C PRO A 110 0.70 -10.45 -0.49
N PRO A 111 -0.17 -10.97 0.39
CA PRO A 111 -1.41 -11.62 -0.04
C PRO A 111 -2.21 -10.70 -0.96
N THR A 112 -2.62 -11.22 -2.12
CA THR A 112 -3.32 -10.43 -3.14
C THR A 112 -4.56 -11.13 -3.66
N ILE A 113 -5.46 -10.33 -4.20
CA ILE A 113 -6.69 -10.77 -4.83
C ILE A 113 -6.85 -10.15 -6.20
N ILE A 114 -7.61 -10.83 -7.05
CA ILE A 114 -8.17 -10.28 -8.27
C ILE A 114 -9.64 -9.98 -8.03
N LEU A 115 -9.98 -8.69 -8.08
CA LEU A 115 -11.35 -8.20 -8.08
C LEU A 115 -11.83 -8.10 -9.53
N GLU A 116 -12.74 -9.00 -9.91
CA GLU A 116 -13.43 -9.01 -11.19
C GLU A 116 -14.74 -8.22 -11.06
N MET A 117 -14.95 -7.21 -11.91
CA MET A 117 -16.13 -6.36 -11.92
C MET A 117 -16.74 -6.29 -13.32
N ASN A 118 -18.06 -6.39 -13.38
CA ASN A 118 -18.84 -6.38 -14.62
C ASN A 118 -19.77 -5.17 -14.67
N GLY A 119 -20.10 -4.72 -15.89
CA GLY A 119 -21.13 -3.72 -16.13
C GLY A 119 -20.60 -2.31 -16.47
N VAL A 120 -21.53 -1.42 -16.83
CA VAL A 120 -21.24 -0.12 -17.48
C VAL A 120 -20.35 0.79 -16.64
N ARG A 121 -20.38 0.65 -15.31
CA ARG A 121 -19.58 1.47 -14.37
C ARG A 121 -18.22 0.87 -14.03
N ALA A 122 -17.96 -0.39 -14.38
CA ALA A 122 -16.74 -1.09 -13.99
C ALA A 122 -15.48 -0.33 -14.42
N LYS A 123 -15.46 0.24 -15.64
CA LYS A 123 -14.31 1.02 -16.16
C LYS A 123 -14.02 2.25 -15.32
N ARG A 124 -15.08 2.99 -14.95
CA ARG A 124 -14.94 4.20 -14.14
C ARG A 124 -14.52 3.88 -12.71
N GLU A 125 -15.14 2.86 -12.10
CA GLU A 125 -14.76 2.39 -10.76
C GLU A 125 -13.32 1.89 -10.72
N ALA A 126 -12.90 1.12 -11.74
CA ALA A 126 -11.54 0.60 -11.82
C ALA A 126 -10.47 1.70 -11.96
N SER A 127 -10.68 2.67 -12.85
CA SER A 127 -9.78 3.81 -12.97
C SER A 127 -9.66 4.60 -11.67
N PHE A 128 -10.78 4.77 -10.97
CA PHE A 128 -10.81 5.47 -9.68
C PHE A 128 -10.07 4.70 -8.58
N CYS A 129 -10.24 3.38 -8.49
CA CYS A 129 -9.53 2.54 -7.52
C CYS A 129 -8.00 2.59 -7.71
N VAL A 130 -7.54 2.53 -8.96
CA VAL A 130 -6.10 2.66 -9.26
C VAL A 130 -5.57 4.02 -8.80
N GLN A 131 -6.32 5.10 -9.02
CA GLN A 131 -5.93 6.45 -8.58
C GLN A 131 -5.91 6.61 -7.05
N LEU A 132 -6.87 6.00 -6.34
CA LEU A 132 -7.01 6.11 -4.88
C LEU A 132 -6.02 5.26 -4.06
N SER A 133 -5.28 4.36 -4.69
CA SER A 133 -4.43 3.36 -4.01
C SER A 133 -3.20 3.91 -3.28
N ARG A 134 -3.14 5.22 -3.13
CA ARG A 134 -2.08 6.00 -2.47
C ARG A 134 -2.44 6.39 -1.03
N HIS A 135 -3.62 6.01 -0.55
CA HIS A 135 -4.07 6.37 0.79
C HIS A 135 -3.72 5.26 1.81
N PRO A 136 -3.14 5.59 2.98
CA PRO A 136 -2.70 4.60 3.97
C PRO A 136 -3.85 3.77 4.57
N HIS A 137 -5.09 4.22 4.41
CA HIS A 137 -6.29 3.54 4.91
C HIS A 137 -7.22 3.00 3.80
N ILE A 138 -6.76 3.00 2.54
CA ILE A 138 -7.51 2.40 1.43
C ILE A 138 -6.71 1.21 0.91
N ILE A 139 -7.43 0.12 0.60
CA ILE A 139 -6.82 -1.07 0.02
C ILE A 139 -6.04 -0.72 -1.25
N ARG A 140 -4.78 -1.11 -1.26
CA ARG A 140 -3.88 -0.87 -2.39
C ARG A 140 -4.34 -1.65 -3.62
N THR A 141 -4.64 -0.93 -4.70
CA THR A 141 -4.80 -1.47 -6.05
C THR A 141 -3.49 -1.31 -6.80
N TYR A 142 -2.92 -2.43 -7.22
CA TYR A 142 -1.68 -2.48 -7.96
C TYR A 142 -1.86 -2.10 -9.43
N GLY A 143 -3.02 -2.41 -10.02
CA GLY A 143 -3.32 -2.13 -11.42
C GLY A 143 -4.41 -3.04 -11.99
N MET A 144 -4.58 -2.99 -13.30
CA MET A 144 -5.48 -3.83 -14.10
C MET A 144 -4.79 -5.13 -14.51
N VAL A 145 -5.57 -6.20 -14.68
CA VAL A 145 -5.08 -7.50 -15.15
C VAL A 145 -5.73 -7.86 -16.48
N GLU A 146 -4.93 -8.22 -17.48
CA GLU A 146 -5.36 -8.63 -18.82
C GLU A 146 -4.91 -10.06 -19.13
N PRO A 147 -5.60 -10.81 -20.00
CA PRO A 147 -6.88 -10.47 -20.62
C PRO A 147 -8.04 -10.58 -19.61
N THR A 148 -9.07 -9.75 -19.80
CA THR A 148 -10.31 -9.84 -19.03
C THR A 148 -11.40 -10.57 -19.83
N PRO A 149 -12.34 -11.27 -19.17
CA PRO A 149 -13.58 -11.70 -19.81
C PRO A 149 -14.33 -10.54 -20.48
N GLN A 150 -15.19 -10.85 -21.47
CA GLN A 150 -15.99 -9.85 -22.19
C GLN A 150 -16.78 -8.96 -21.21
N ASP A 151 -16.72 -7.64 -21.39
CA ASP A 151 -17.41 -6.62 -20.57
C ASP A 151 -17.09 -6.66 -19.05
N SER A 152 -15.94 -7.24 -18.70
CA SER A 152 -15.41 -7.28 -17.34
C SER A 152 -14.07 -6.55 -17.21
N ILE A 153 -13.74 -6.19 -15.98
CA ILE A 153 -12.43 -5.66 -15.58
C ILE A 153 -11.92 -6.45 -14.41
N MET A 154 -10.62 -6.76 -14.44
CA MET A 154 -9.92 -7.35 -13.32
C MET A 154 -8.93 -6.34 -12.74
N LEU A 155 -9.04 -6.09 -11.44
CA LEU A 155 -8.09 -5.31 -10.67
C LEU A 155 -7.26 -6.24 -9.79
N LEU A 156 -5.95 -6.02 -9.74
CA LEU A 156 -5.07 -6.66 -8.78
C LEU A 156 -4.98 -5.78 -7.53
N GLN A 157 -5.36 -6.32 -6.38
CA GLN A 157 -5.41 -5.59 -5.11
C GLN A 157 -4.74 -6.37 -3.99
N GLU A 158 -4.36 -5.66 -2.93
CA GLU A 158 -4.00 -6.26 -1.66
C GLU A 158 -5.21 -6.97 -1.05
N TYR A 159 -4.98 -8.10 -0.39
CA TYR A 159 -6.04 -8.79 0.31
C TYR A 159 -6.40 -8.04 1.61
N ALA A 160 -7.67 -7.69 1.77
CA ALA A 160 -8.22 -7.14 3.00
C ALA A 160 -8.72 -8.29 3.89
N PRO A 161 -8.00 -8.69 4.96
CA PRO A 161 -8.38 -9.84 5.79
C PRO A 161 -9.68 -9.59 6.57
N GLU A 162 -9.91 -8.34 6.98
CA GLU A 162 -11.05 -7.93 7.80
C GLU A 162 -12.33 -7.65 7.00
N GLY A 163 -12.35 -7.98 5.70
CA GLY A 163 -13.55 -7.86 4.88
C GLY A 163 -13.97 -6.41 4.61
N SER A 164 -15.27 -6.13 4.64
CA SER A 164 -15.80 -4.80 4.37
C SER A 164 -15.75 -3.92 5.62
N LEU A 165 -15.49 -2.63 5.44
CA LEU A 165 -15.51 -1.65 6.54
C LEU A 165 -16.88 -1.63 7.25
N HIS A 166 -17.96 -1.92 6.53
CA HIS A 166 -19.30 -2.00 7.11
C HIS A 166 -19.42 -3.14 8.11
N ASP A 167 -18.96 -4.34 7.73
CA ASP A 167 -18.99 -5.51 8.61
C ASP A 167 -18.09 -5.29 9.83
N LEU A 168 -16.91 -4.70 9.63
CA LEU A 168 -15.97 -4.35 10.70
C LEU A 168 -16.54 -3.35 11.72
N LEU A 169 -17.34 -2.39 11.27
CA LEU A 169 -17.96 -1.37 12.12
C LEU A 169 -19.19 -1.90 12.86
N ASP A 170 -19.92 -2.84 12.27
CA ASP A 170 -21.08 -3.48 12.89
C ASP A 170 -20.69 -4.57 13.92
N ASP A 171 -19.52 -5.20 13.76
CA ASP A 171 -18.99 -6.23 14.67
C ASP A 171 -18.24 -5.65 15.89
N GLN A 172 -18.10 -4.32 15.97
CA GLN A 172 -17.57 -3.67 17.19
C GLN A 172 -18.60 -3.82 18.32
N PRO A 173 -18.22 -4.36 19.49
CA PRO A 173 -19.11 -4.36 20.65
C PRO A 173 -19.46 -2.90 20.96
N ARG A 174 -20.76 -2.58 20.89
CA ARG A 174 -21.26 -1.27 21.30
C ARG A 174 -20.80 -1.02 22.73
N VAL A 175 -19.89 -0.06 22.90
CA VAL A 175 -19.52 0.44 24.22
C VAL A 175 -20.83 0.92 24.86
N PRO A 176 -21.21 0.43 26.06
CA PRO A 176 -22.40 0.92 26.73
C PRO A 176 -22.23 2.42 26.94
N ASP A 177 -23.22 3.20 26.50
CA ASP A 177 -23.27 4.63 26.78
C ASP A 177 -23.22 4.82 28.32
N GLU A 178 -22.19 5.52 28.82
CA GLU A 178 -22.12 6.03 30.20
C GLU A 178 -23.06 7.22 30.40
#